data_AF-A0A1G6YKM9-F1
#
_entry.id   AF-A0A1G6YKM9-F1
#
_cell.length_a   1.000
_cell.length_b   1.000
_cell.length_c   1.000
_cell.angle_alpha   90.00
_cell.angle_beta   90.00
_cell.angle_gamma   90.00
#
_symmetry.space_group_name_H-M   'P 1'
#
loop_
_entity.id
_entity.type
_entity.pdbx_description
1 polymer ?
#
loop_
_entity_poly.entity_id
_entity_poly.type
_entity_poly.pdbx_seq_one_letter_code
_entity_poly.pdbx_strand_id
1 'polypeptide(L)' 'MFYRSSMRDRVTGTRGYTVPQHVWVCVTGRWAERSPGLLLEWRRRGHDWEALAVWVSGGGVRAWDVRQGWVSSAHVRRRE' A
#
# COMPACT_ATOMS: atom_id res chain seq x y z
N MET A 1 -14.87 15.18 -10.91
CA MET A 1 -13.84 15.73 -10.00
C MET A 1 -14.26 15.41 -8.57
N PHE A 2 -13.82 14.26 -8.04
CA PHE A 2 -14.14 13.84 -6.67
C PHE A 2 -12.88 13.24 -6.03
N TYR A 3 -12.09 14.05 -5.34
CA TYR A 3 -10.99 13.58 -4.50
C TYR A 3 -10.85 14.51 -3.30
N ARG A 4 -11.86 14.48 -2.42
CA ARG A 4 -11.83 15.22 -1.16
C ARG A 4 -12.84 14.65 -0.17
N SER A 5 -12.52 13.52 0.43
CA SER A 5 -12.96 13.19 1.81
C SER A 5 -12.39 11.84 2.23
N SER A 6 -11.97 11.77 3.49
CA SER A 6 -11.56 10.56 4.22
C SER A 6 -10.11 10.08 4.03
N MET A 7 -9.14 10.95 4.33
CA MET A 7 -7.75 10.50 4.60
C MET A 7 -7.22 11.03 5.93
N ARG A 8 -8.09 11.16 6.93
CA ARG A 8 -7.71 11.31 8.34
C ARG A 8 -8.66 10.55 9.26
N ASP A 9 -8.01 9.88 10.20
CA ASP A 9 -8.49 9.47 11.52
C ASP A 9 -9.68 8.51 11.60
N ARG A 10 -9.34 7.24 11.76
CA ARG A 10 -10.04 6.39 12.72
C ARG A 10 -9.07 5.39 13.36
N VAL A 11 -9.11 5.35 14.69
CA VAL A 11 -8.52 4.35 15.62
C VAL A 11 -7.02 4.60 15.89
N THR A 12 -6.52 4.98 17.08
CA THR A 12 -6.98 4.93 18.48
C THR A 12 -6.14 5.89 19.33
N GLY A 13 -6.70 6.44 20.41
CA GLY A 13 -6.07 7.40 21.33
C GLY A 13 -4.94 6.85 22.22
N THR A 14 -3.96 6.14 21.66
CA THR A 14 -2.78 5.69 22.41
C THR A 14 -1.60 5.58 21.43
N ARG A 15 -0.79 6.65 21.35
CA ARG A 15 0.49 6.72 20.62
C ARG A 15 0.46 6.17 19.18
N GLY A 16 -0.02 6.97 18.22
CA GLY A 16 0.56 7.11 16.87
C GLY A 16 0.62 5.90 15.91
N TYR A 17 0.19 4.69 16.28
CA TYR A 17 0.25 3.53 15.39
C TYR A 17 -1.05 3.36 14.63
N THR A 18 -1.01 3.52 13.30
CA THR A 18 -2.11 3.17 12.41
C THR A 18 -2.13 1.66 12.22
N VAL A 19 -3.30 1.03 12.35
CA VAL A 19 -3.47 -0.41 12.08
C VAL A 19 -3.03 -0.71 10.65
N PRO A 20 -2.14 -1.70 10.41
CA PRO A 20 -1.74 -2.09 9.07
C PRO A 20 -2.96 -2.40 8.19
N GLN A 21 -3.03 -1.78 7.01
CA GLN A 21 -4.17 -1.95 6.10
C GLN A 21 -3.82 -2.93 4.98
N HIS A 22 -4.72 -3.88 4.69
CA HIS A 22 -4.57 -4.72 3.50
C HIS A 22 -4.70 -3.88 2.23
N VAL A 23 -3.75 -4.06 1.33
CA VAL A 23 -3.69 -3.35 0.05
C VAL A 23 -3.32 -4.30 -1.07
N TRP A 24 -3.64 -3.88 -2.29
CA TRP A 24 -3.05 -4.38 -3.51
C TRP A 24 -1.89 -3.48 -3.92
N VAL A 25 -0.75 -4.08 -4.28
CA VAL A 25 0.45 -3.40 -4.78
C VAL A 25 0.72 -3.81 -6.22
N CYS A 26 0.92 -2.84 -7.11
CA CYS A 26 1.11 -3.06 -8.54
C CYS A 26 2.31 -2.24 -9.06
N VAL A 27 3.53 -2.74 -8.84
CA VAL A 27 4.76 -2.04 -9.24
C VAL A 27 4.99 -2.02 -10.76
N THR A 28 4.35 -2.93 -11.51
CA THR A 28 4.47 -3.02 -12.97
C THR A 28 3.52 -2.06 -13.71
N GLY A 29 2.59 -1.42 -12.99
CA GLY A 29 1.50 -0.62 -13.57
C GLY A 29 0.36 -1.46 -14.18
N ARG A 30 0.53 -2.78 -14.33
CA ARG A 30 -0.48 -3.69 -14.87
C ARG A 30 -1.30 -4.32 -13.73
N TRP A 31 -2.44 -3.74 -13.39
CA TRP A 31 -3.26 -4.18 -12.23
C TRP A 31 -3.76 -5.63 -12.25
N ALA A 32 -3.73 -6.29 -13.41
CA ALA A 32 -3.95 -7.73 -13.52
C ALA A 32 -2.87 -8.55 -12.78
N GLU A 33 -1.66 -8.01 -12.63
CA GLU A 33 -0.49 -8.62 -11.99
C GLU A 33 -0.29 -8.13 -10.54
N ARG A 34 -1.31 -7.51 -9.94
CA ARG A 34 -1.21 -6.96 -8.58
C ARG A 34 -0.86 -8.04 -7.55
N SER A 35 -0.05 -7.65 -6.57
CA SER A 35 0.39 -8.46 -5.45
C SER A 35 -0.37 -8.08 -4.18
N PRO A 36 -0.77 -9.03 -3.32
CA PRO A 36 -1.31 -8.71 -2.00
C PRO A 36 -0.21 -8.10 -1.10
N GLY A 37 -0.61 -7.17 -0.23
CA GLY A 37 0.32 -6.53 0.70
C GLY A 37 -0.34 -5.84 1.90
N LEU A 38 0.52 -5.27 2.73
CA LEU A 38 0.20 -4.49 3.92
C LEU A 38 0.79 -3.09 3.78
N LEU A 39 -0.05 -2.08 3.98
CA LEU A 39 0.35 -0.68 4.10
C LEU A 39 0.80 -0.42 5.54
N LEU A 40 2.03 0.09 5.68
CA LEU A 40 2.65 0.41 6.96
C LEU A 40 2.63 1.92 7.25
N GLU A 41 2.96 2.74 6.25
CA GLU A 41 3.11 4.18 6.41
C GLU A 41 2.87 4.94 5.10
N TRP A 42 2.53 6.22 5.21
CA TRP A 42 2.53 7.17 4.08
C TRP A 42 3.59 8.24 4.32
N ARG A 43 4.32 8.59 3.26
CA ARG A 43 5.17 9.79 3.24
C ARG A 43 4.90 10.63 2.02
N ARG A 44 5.23 11.90 2.12
CA ARG A 44 5.22 12.83 1.00
C ARG A 44 6.65 13.06 0.51
N ARG A 45 6.88 12.95 -0.79
CA ARG A 45 8.16 13.24 -1.46
C ARG A 45 7.92 14.30 -2.53
N GLY A 46 8.09 15.56 -2.16
CA GLY A 46 7.72 16.70 -3.00
C GLY A 46 6.20 16.80 -3.18
N HIS A 47 5.72 16.70 -4.42
CA HIS A 47 4.30 16.71 -4.73
C HIS A 47 3.66 15.32 -4.70
N ASP A 48 4.48 14.27 -4.66
CA ASP A 48 4.02 12.88 -4.75
C ASP A 48 3.86 12.23 -3.37
N TRP A 49 2.92 11.30 -3.29
CA TRP A 49 2.73 10.44 -2.15
C TRP A 49 3.32 9.06 -2.41
N GLU A 50 4.03 8.52 -1.41
CA GLU A 50 4.56 7.17 -1.41
C GLU A 50 4.01 6.39 -0.20
N ALA A 51 3.69 5.13 -0.42
CA ALA A 51 3.32 4.17 0.62
C ALA A 51 4.52 3.29 0.96
N LEU A 52 4.83 3.15 2.24
CA LEU A 52 5.66 2.05 2.71
C LEU A 52 4.78 0.82 2.78
N ALA A 53 5.11 -0.19 1.98
CA ALA A 53 4.35 -1.43 1.94
C ALA A 53 5.28 -2.64 2.05
N VAL A 54 4.73 -3.72 2.60
CA VAL A 54 5.23 -5.09 2.43
C VAL A 54 4.28 -5.79 1.47
N TRP A 55 4.78 -6.42 0.42
CA TRP A 55 3.96 -7.15 -0.53
C TRP A 55 4.62 -8.45 -0.96
N VAL A 56 3.79 -9.38 -1.39
CA VAL A 56 4.23 -10.73 -1.72
C VAL A 56 3.89 -11.02 -3.18
N SER A 57 4.89 -11.46 -3.93
CA SER A 57 4.73 -11.92 -5.30
C SER A 57 5.15 -13.39 -5.44
N GLY A 58 4.89 -13.99 -6.61
CA GLY A 58 5.12 -15.41 -6.85
C GLY A 58 3.94 -16.27 -6.37
N GLY A 59 4.26 -17.48 -5.88
CA GLY A 59 3.27 -18.48 -5.52
C GLY A 59 2.87 -19.37 -6.70
N GLY A 60 2.23 -20.51 -6.40
CA GLY A 60 1.93 -21.55 -7.37
C GLY A 60 3.20 -22.30 -7.79
N VAL A 61 3.65 -22.10 -9.03
CA VAL A 61 4.85 -22.75 -9.60
C VAL A 61 6.16 -21.96 -9.37
N ARG A 62 6.09 -20.78 -8.73
CA ARG A 62 7.25 -19.95 -8.41
C ARG A 62 7.43 -19.83 -6.91
N ALA A 63 8.67 -19.71 -6.45
CA ALA A 63 8.98 -19.39 -5.07
C ALA A 63 8.31 -18.08 -4.65
N TRP A 64 7.94 -17.99 -3.38
CA TRP A 64 7.42 -16.77 -2.78
C TRP A 64 8.54 -15.73 -2.68
N ASP A 65 8.22 -14.48 -3.06
CA ASP A 65 9.11 -13.34 -2.95
C ASP A 65 8.41 -12.24 -2.13
N VAL A 66 8.96 -11.96 -0.95
CA VAL A 66 8.45 -10.95 -0.02
C VAL A 66 9.32 -9.70 -0.14
N ARG A 67 8.71 -8.58 -0.52
CA ARG A 67 9.39 -7.32 -0.73
C ARG A 67 8.86 -6.25 0.23
N GLN A 68 9.73 -5.33 0.60
CA GLN A 68 9.40 -4.16 1.39
C GLN A 68 10.00 -2.91 0.75
N GLY A 69 9.24 -1.82 0.72
CA GLY A 69 9.76 -0.56 0.21
C GLY A 69 8.71 0.53 0.04
N TRP A 70 9.20 1.72 -0.27
CA TRP A 70 8.38 2.86 -0.67
C TRP A 70 7.95 2.70 -2.13
N VAL A 71 6.66 2.71 -2.38
CA VAL A 71 6.06 2.65 -3.72
C VAL A 71 5.18 3.88 -3.96
N SER A 72 5.09 4.33 -5.21
CA SER A 72 4.18 5.41 -5.57
C SER A 72 2.75 5.09 -5.13
N SER A 73 2.02 6.08 -4.64
CA SER A 73 0.59 5.94 -4.33
C SER A 73 -0.24 5.45 -5.52
N ALA A 74 0.20 5.71 -6.75
CA ALA A 74 -0.43 5.18 -7.98
C ALA A 74 -0.36 3.65 -8.09
N HIS A 75 0.56 3.01 -7.37
CA HIS A 75 0.76 1.55 -7.36
C HIS A 75 0.04 0.87 -6.18
N VAL A 76 -0.74 1.59 -5.37
CA VAL A 76 -1.39 1.03 -4.18
C VAL A 76 -2.90 1.28 -4.22
N ARG A 77 -3.69 0.24 -3.93
CA ARG A 77 -5.15 0.33 -3.76
C ARG A 77 -5.56 -0.43 -2.51
N ARG A 78 -6.59 0.05 -1.81
CA ARG A 78 -7.16 -0.72 -0.70
C ARG A 78 -7.69 -2.06 -1.21
N ARG A 79 -7.52 -3.08 -0.39
CA ARG A 79 -8.16 -4.38 -0.58
C ARG A 79 -9.48 -4.34 0.19
N GLU A 80 -10.57 -4.17 -0.55
CA GLU A 80 -11.95 -4.22 -0.05
C GLU A 80 -12.32 -5.64 0.43
#